data_AF-A0A2K3PKV2-F1
#
_entry.id   AF-A0A2K3PKV2-F1
#
_cell.length_a   1.000
_cell.length_b   1.000
_cell.length_c   1.000
_cell.angle_alpha   90.00
_cell.angle_beta   90.00
_cell.angle_gamma   90.00
#
_symmetry.space_group_name_H-M   'P 1'
#
loop_
_entity.id
_entity.type
_entity.pdbx_description
1 polymer ?
#
loop_
_entity_poly.entity_id
_entity_poly.type
_entity_poly.pdbx_seq_one_letter_code
_entity_poly.pdbx_strand_id
1 'polypeptide(L)'
;MGTAYCLQYMHHDLNPPIAHTKVSSKCIMLTDDYAAKLAEETFRSVTESVKTTRGDSKKSEMTRAGLDTNVYDFGVLLLEIISGKLPHSEEQGNLVNWAADYINDKRNIGYMIDPSLKSFKENELDVICEVIQSCIQPDPKLRPTMRDITSRLREVITVTPEQAVPRLSPLWWAELEILSVEAT
;
A
#
# COMPACT_ATOMS: atom_id res chain seq x y z
N MET A 1 4.46 -0.40 -6.44
CA MET A 1 4.76 -1.85 -6.42
C MET A 1 5.27 -2.36 -5.08
N GLY A 2 6.33 -1.78 -4.47
CA GLY A 2 6.89 -2.29 -3.20
C GLY A 2 5.88 -2.55 -2.08
N THR A 3 4.98 -1.60 -1.79
CA THR A 3 3.91 -1.78 -0.79
C THR A 3 2.96 -2.93 -1.15
N ALA A 4 2.63 -3.13 -2.43
CA ALA A 4 1.76 -4.22 -2.87
C ALA A 4 2.41 -5.58 -2.61
N TYR A 5 3.72 -5.72 -2.91
CA TYR A 5 4.48 -6.93 -2.59
C TYR A 5 4.55 -7.21 -1.10
N CYS A 6 4.78 -6.19 -0.28
CA CYS A 6 4.80 -6.32 1.17
C CYS A 6 3.46 -6.83 1.71
N LEU A 7 2.34 -6.22 1.27
CA LEU A 7 1.01 -6.64 1.69
C LEU A 7 0.62 -8.02 1.16
N GLN A 8 0.98 -8.36 -0.08
CA GLN A 8 0.80 -9.71 -0.62
C GLN A 8 1.51 -10.74 0.26
N TYR A 9 2.78 -10.49 0.62
CA TYR A 9 3.56 -11.37 1.47
C TYR A 9 2.89 -11.56 2.84
N MET A 10 2.48 -10.48 3.49
CA MET A 10 1.81 -10.53 4.79
C MET A 10 0.48 -11.30 4.75
N HIS A 11 -0.30 -11.13 3.68
CA HIS A 11 -1.63 -11.70 3.55
C HIS A 11 -1.64 -13.17 3.09
N HIS A 12 -0.67 -13.58 2.28
CA HIS A 12 -0.74 -14.85 1.57
C HIS A 12 0.47 -15.77 1.76
N ASP A 13 1.63 -15.23 2.09
CA ASP A 13 2.86 -16.01 2.18
C ASP A 13 3.24 -16.30 3.65
N LEU A 14 2.75 -15.49 4.60
CA LEU A 14 2.84 -15.77 6.04
C LEU A 14 1.77 -16.78 6.50
N ASN A 15 2.15 -17.64 7.45
CA ASN A 15 1.24 -18.60 8.08
C ASN A 15 1.34 -18.49 9.62
N PRO A 16 0.33 -17.94 10.31
CA PRO A 16 -0.95 -17.46 9.77
C PRO A 16 -0.82 -16.12 9.01
N PRO A 17 -1.77 -15.79 8.11
CA PRO A 17 -1.88 -14.46 7.50
C PRO A 17 -1.93 -13.34 8.54
N ILE A 18 -1.25 -12.22 8.25
CA ILE A 18 -1.19 -11.06 9.13
C ILE A 18 -1.72 -9.83 8.40
N ALA A 19 -2.71 -9.17 8.99
CA ALA A 19 -3.13 -7.84 8.56
C ALA A 19 -2.23 -6.79 9.23
N HIS A 20 -1.70 -5.87 8.43
CA HIS A 20 -1.08 -4.64 8.96
C HIS A 20 -2.12 -3.80 9.71
N THR A 21 -1.74 -3.17 10.83
CA THR A 21 -2.67 -2.44 11.71
C THR A 21 -3.31 -1.23 11.03
N LYS A 22 -2.56 -0.58 10.12
CA LYS A 22 -3.01 0.61 9.39
C LYS A 22 -2.17 0.82 8.16
N VAL A 23 -2.75 0.87 6.97
CA VAL A 23 -1.99 1.22 5.75
C VAL A 23 -2.30 2.67 5.41
N SER A 24 -1.27 3.52 5.35
CA SER A 24 -1.41 4.94 5.01
C SER A 24 -0.08 5.51 4.51
N SER A 25 -0.09 6.66 3.85
CA SER A 25 1.15 7.30 3.40
C SER A 25 2.16 7.57 4.53
N LYS A 26 1.68 7.81 5.76
CA LYS A 26 2.53 8.01 6.95
C LYS A 26 3.32 6.78 7.38
N CYS A 27 2.80 5.58 7.10
CA CYS A 27 3.47 4.34 7.46
C CYS A 27 4.34 3.79 6.32
N ILE A 28 4.52 4.54 5.23
CA ILE A 28 5.36 4.13 4.10
C ILE A 28 6.59 5.01 4.07
N MET A 29 7.71 4.41 4.44
CA MET A 29 9.03 5.02 4.35
C MET A 29 9.61 4.72 2.97
N LEU A 30 10.32 5.68 2.40
CA LEU A 30 11.10 5.49 1.18
C LEU A 30 12.58 5.49 1.53
N THR A 31 13.32 4.55 0.98
CA THR A 31 14.79 4.61 0.95
C THR A 31 15.26 5.58 -0.13
N ASP A 32 16.55 5.91 -0.13
CA ASP A 32 17.14 6.85 -1.10
C ASP A 32 17.02 6.40 -2.56
N ASP A 33 16.89 5.09 -2.79
CA ASP A 33 16.64 4.48 -4.08
C ASP A 33 15.14 4.25 -4.36
N TYR A 34 14.26 4.92 -3.60
CA TYR A 34 12.81 4.88 -3.74
C TYR A 34 12.17 3.50 -3.48
N ALA A 35 12.86 2.59 -2.81
CA ALA A 35 12.24 1.35 -2.36
C ALA A 35 11.32 1.63 -1.15
N ALA A 36 10.07 1.17 -1.25
CA ALA A 36 9.06 1.39 -0.23
C ALA A 36 9.19 0.37 0.90
N LYS A 37 9.21 0.87 2.14
CA LYS A 37 9.19 0.08 3.38
C LYS A 37 7.96 0.41 4.20
N LEU A 38 7.19 -0.61 4.53
CA LEU A 38 6.02 -0.46 5.40
C LEU A 38 6.49 -0.47 6.86
N ALA A 39 6.32 0.66 7.55
CA ALA A 39 6.63 0.83 8.95
C ALA A 39 5.42 0.48 9.81
N GLU A 40 5.67 -0.20 10.92
CA GLU A 40 4.63 -0.52 11.90
C GLU A 40 4.53 0.63 12.91
N GLU A 41 3.47 1.43 12.81
CA GLU A 41 3.10 2.33 13.89
C GLU A 41 2.56 1.47 15.04
N THR A 42 3.44 1.19 16.01
CA THR A 42 3.19 0.62 17.35
C THR A 42 3.35 -0.90 17.50
N PHE A 43 4.34 -1.26 18.34
CA PHE A 43 4.43 -2.47 19.15
C PHE A 43 3.24 -2.58 20.13
N ARG A 44 2.01 -2.74 19.62
CA ARG A 44 0.76 -2.72 20.42
C ARG A 44 -0.09 -3.97 20.24
N SER A 45 0.50 -5.15 20.09
CA SER A 45 -0.27 -6.40 20.25
C SER A 45 0.53 -7.64 20.63
N VAL A 46 1.68 -7.50 21.32
CA VAL A 46 2.26 -8.65 22.03
C VAL A 46 1.49 -8.97 23.32
N THR A 47 0.60 -8.06 23.78
CA THR A 47 -0.15 -8.22 25.03
C THR A 47 -1.58 -8.76 24.87
N GLU A 48 -2.19 -8.70 23.68
CA GLU A 48 -3.56 -9.20 23.46
C GLU A 48 -3.60 -10.65 22.94
N SER A 49 -2.51 -11.12 22.34
CA SER A 49 -2.38 -12.49 21.82
C SER A 49 -2.17 -13.56 22.91
N VAL A 50 -2.06 -13.17 24.19
CA VAL A 50 -1.90 -14.10 25.33
C VAL A 50 -3.23 -14.42 26.06
N LYS A 51 -4.37 -13.79 25.73
CA LYS A 51 -5.60 -13.93 26.56
C LYS A 51 -6.86 -14.47 25.90
N THR A 52 -6.86 -14.91 24.65
CA THR A 52 -8.08 -15.44 24.02
C THR A 52 -7.94 -16.87 23.48
N THR A 53 -7.79 -17.81 24.42
CA THR A 53 -8.19 -19.22 24.22
C THR A 53 -9.72 -19.32 24.19
N ARG A 54 -10.37 -18.79 23.14
CA ARG A 54 -11.80 -19.04 22.90
C ARG A 54 -12.22 -18.78 21.44
N GLY A 55 -12.12 -19.82 20.62
CA GLY A 55 -12.84 -19.98 19.35
C GLY A 55 -12.07 -19.59 18.10
N ASP A 56 -11.54 -20.59 17.39
CA ASP A 56 -10.84 -20.45 16.10
C ASP A 56 -11.65 -19.66 15.04
N SER A 57 -12.99 -19.72 15.11
CA SER A 57 -13.88 -19.03 14.17
C SER A 57 -13.81 -17.50 14.29
N LYS A 58 -13.76 -16.95 15.52
CA LYS A 58 -13.74 -15.49 15.73
C LYS A 58 -12.40 -14.86 15.38
N LYS A 59 -11.31 -15.60 15.57
CA LYS A 59 -9.96 -15.16 15.17
C LYS A 59 -9.83 -15.09 13.65
N SER A 60 -10.40 -16.05 12.93
CA SER A 60 -10.43 -16.06 11.46
C SER A 60 -11.23 -14.89 10.89
N GLU A 61 -12.41 -14.58 11.45
CA GLU A 61 -13.22 -13.44 11.02
C GLU A 61 -12.53 -12.09 11.28
N MET A 62 -11.91 -11.91 12.45
CA MET A 62 -11.20 -10.68 12.80
C MET A 62 -9.94 -10.49 11.94
N THR A 63 -9.24 -11.59 11.63
CA THR A 63 -8.11 -11.58 10.69
C THR A 63 -8.60 -11.15 9.30
N ARG A 64 -9.69 -11.74 8.79
CA ARG A 64 -10.22 -11.43 7.46
C ARG A 64 -10.70 -9.98 7.34
N ALA A 65 -11.39 -9.45 8.34
CA ALA A 65 -11.79 -8.04 8.36
C ALA A 65 -10.57 -7.09 8.28
N GLY A 66 -9.45 -7.45 8.91
CA GLY A 66 -8.20 -6.70 8.79
C GLY A 66 -7.58 -6.78 7.38
N LEU A 67 -7.59 -7.94 6.74
CA LEU A 67 -7.09 -8.10 5.37
C LEU A 67 -7.90 -7.24 4.38
N ASP A 68 -9.23 -7.26 4.49
CA ASP A 68 -10.10 -6.46 3.62
C ASP A 68 -9.94 -4.95 3.86
N THR A 69 -9.62 -4.54 5.09
CA THR A 69 -9.30 -3.15 5.43
C THR A 69 -7.99 -2.73 4.78
N ASN A 70 -6.94 -3.56 4.84
CA ASN A 70 -5.67 -3.28 4.15
C ASN A 70 -5.84 -3.10 2.64
N VAL A 71 -6.72 -3.89 2.01
CA VAL A 71 -7.02 -3.74 0.59
C VAL A 71 -7.65 -2.37 0.30
N TYR A 72 -8.62 -1.95 1.10
CA TYR A 72 -9.25 -0.64 0.96
C TYR A 72 -8.24 0.50 1.14
N ASP A 73 -7.47 0.44 2.22
CA ASP A 73 -6.46 1.44 2.54
C ASP A 73 -5.37 1.51 1.45
N PHE A 74 -4.99 0.37 0.87
CA PHE A 74 -4.08 0.32 -0.27
C PHE A 74 -4.69 1.01 -1.51
N GLY A 75 -6.00 0.87 -1.76
CA GLY A 75 -6.72 1.59 -2.79
C GLY A 75 -6.69 3.11 -2.59
N VAL A 76 -6.92 3.57 -1.35
CA VAL A 76 -6.82 5.00 -0.99
C VAL A 76 -5.40 5.52 -1.16
N LEU A 77 -4.39 4.73 -0.79
CA LEU A 77 -2.99 5.07 -0.99
C LEU A 77 -2.64 5.24 -2.48
N LEU A 78 -3.09 4.32 -3.34
CA LEU A 78 -2.88 4.44 -4.79
C LEU A 78 -3.54 5.71 -5.33
N LEU A 79 -4.72 6.05 -4.84
CA LEU A 79 -5.43 7.27 -5.21
C LEU A 79 -4.66 8.53 -4.78
N GLU A 80 -4.12 8.55 -3.56
CA GLU A 80 -3.21 9.61 -3.07
C GLU A 80 -1.97 9.75 -3.97
N ILE A 81 -1.36 8.63 -4.39
CA ILE A 81 -0.18 8.64 -5.26
C ILE A 81 -0.48 9.25 -6.64
N ILE A 82 -1.58 8.86 -7.31
CA ILE A 82 -1.85 9.34 -8.67
C ILE A 82 -2.37 10.78 -8.69
N SER A 83 -3.04 11.23 -7.63
CA SER A 83 -3.63 12.56 -7.56
C SER A 83 -2.73 13.61 -6.89
N GLY A 84 -1.72 13.16 -6.13
CA GLY A 84 -0.88 14.05 -5.33
C GLY A 84 -1.64 14.72 -4.18
N LYS A 85 -2.81 14.19 -3.79
CA LYS A 85 -3.70 14.77 -2.78
C LYS A 85 -3.71 13.96 -1.49
N LEU A 86 -3.85 14.66 -0.37
CA LEU A 86 -4.01 14.02 0.93
C LEU A 86 -5.37 13.29 1.03
N PRO A 87 -5.46 12.17 1.78
CA PRO A 87 -6.70 11.40 1.94
C PRO A 87 -7.89 12.20 2.49
N HIS A 88 -7.60 13.27 3.23
CA HIS A 88 -8.59 14.21 3.73
C HIS A 88 -8.03 15.63 3.67
N SER A 89 -8.85 16.57 3.19
CA SER A 89 -8.58 18.01 3.20
C SER A 89 -9.83 18.76 3.64
N GLU A 90 -9.67 19.89 4.33
CA GLU A 90 -10.80 20.72 4.75
C GLU A 90 -11.58 21.30 3.56
N GLU A 91 -10.90 21.56 2.44
CA GLU A 91 -11.51 22.15 1.24
C GLU A 91 -12.24 21.12 0.37
N GLN A 92 -11.73 19.89 0.29
CA GLN A 92 -12.18 18.85 -0.66
C GLN A 92 -12.87 17.67 0.03
N GLY A 93 -12.85 17.61 1.36
CA GLY A 93 -13.44 16.52 2.12
C GLY A 93 -12.66 15.22 1.98
N ASN A 94 -13.36 14.11 1.81
CA ASN A 94 -12.76 12.78 1.68
C ASN A 94 -12.29 12.53 0.23
N LEU A 95 -11.04 12.13 0.05
CA LEU A 95 -10.43 11.92 -1.27
C LEU A 95 -11.19 10.91 -2.14
N VAL A 96 -11.75 9.86 -1.53
CA VAL A 96 -12.52 8.83 -2.24
C VAL A 96 -13.81 9.41 -2.83
N ASN A 97 -14.50 10.27 -2.05
CA ASN A 97 -15.73 10.92 -2.52
C ASN A 97 -15.45 11.88 -3.67
N TRP A 98 -14.36 12.65 -3.59
CA TRP A 98 -13.93 13.51 -4.70
C TRP A 98 -13.56 12.70 -5.95
N ALA A 99 -12.84 11.60 -5.79
CA ALA A 99 -12.43 10.76 -6.92
C ALA A 99 -13.59 10.02 -7.59
N ALA A 100 -14.69 9.77 -6.87
CA ALA A 100 -15.87 9.08 -7.41
C ALA A 100 -16.46 9.79 -8.64
N ASP A 101 -16.32 11.11 -8.73
CA ASP A 101 -16.80 11.91 -9.86
C ASP A 101 -15.97 11.72 -11.14
N TYR A 102 -14.71 11.29 -11.01
CA TYR A 102 -13.76 11.15 -12.13
C TYR A 102 -13.52 9.69 -12.49
N ILE A 103 -13.39 8.82 -11.49
CA ILE A 103 -12.91 7.45 -11.68
C ILE A 103 -13.89 6.60 -12.50
N ASN A 104 -15.17 6.95 -12.48
CA ASN A 104 -16.23 6.23 -13.20
C ASN A 104 -16.29 6.54 -14.71
N ASP A 105 -15.65 7.61 -15.18
CA ASP A 105 -15.61 7.98 -16.60
C ASP A 105 -14.17 8.09 -17.08
N LYS A 106 -13.80 7.21 -18.02
CA LYS A 106 -12.45 7.19 -18.62
C LYS A 106 -12.02 8.53 -19.20
N ARG A 107 -12.97 9.35 -19.67
CA ARG A 107 -12.67 10.69 -20.22
C ARG A 107 -12.24 11.68 -19.13
N ASN A 108 -12.64 11.43 -17.89
CA ASN A 108 -12.42 12.34 -16.77
C ASN A 108 -11.23 11.93 -15.90
N ILE A 109 -10.70 10.71 -16.06
CA ILE A 109 -9.55 10.21 -15.30
C ILE A 109 -8.36 11.18 -15.36
N GLY A 110 -8.10 11.79 -16.51
CA GLY A 110 -6.99 12.75 -16.67
C GLY A 110 -7.06 13.97 -15.75
N TYR A 111 -8.26 14.41 -15.34
CA TYR A 111 -8.42 15.55 -14.42
C TYR A 111 -8.15 15.19 -12.96
N MET A 112 -8.10 13.90 -12.64
CA MET A 112 -7.80 13.41 -11.30
C MET A 112 -6.29 13.37 -11.01
N ILE A 113 -5.47 13.42 -12.06
CA ILE A 113 -4.02 13.21 -12.00
C ILE A 113 -3.31 14.45 -11.46
N ASP A 114 -2.26 14.23 -10.67
CA ASP A 114 -1.44 15.28 -10.12
C ASP A 114 -0.93 16.22 -11.25
N PRO A 115 -1.32 17.51 -11.24
CA PRO A 115 -0.87 18.48 -12.23
C PRO A 115 0.65 18.70 -12.25
N SER A 116 1.37 18.28 -11.20
CA SER A 116 2.83 18.37 -11.13
C SER A 116 3.55 17.36 -12.04
N LEU A 117 2.84 16.32 -12.50
CA LEU A 117 3.39 15.29 -13.37
C LEU A 117 3.60 15.83 -14.79
N LYS A 118 4.84 15.74 -15.29
CA LYS A 118 5.20 16.16 -16.65
C LYS A 118 4.60 15.27 -17.74
N SER A 119 4.44 13.99 -17.42
CA SER A 119 3.92 12.96 -18.33
C SER A 119 3.57 11.71 -17.54
N PHE A 120 2.58 10.96 -18.00
CA PHE A 120 2.21 9.63 -17.48
C PHE A 120 1.82 8.74 -18.66
N LYS A 121 1.78 7.42 -18.44
CA LYS A 121 1.35 6.46 -19.45
C LYS A 121 -0.12 6.11 -19.25
N GLU A 122 -0.96 6.42 -20.23
CA GLU A 122 -2.42 6.22 -20.14
C GLU A 122 -2.80 4.75 -19.93
N ASN A 123 -2.08 3.82 -20.55
CA ASN A 123 -2.33 2.38 -20.39
C ASN A 123 -2.06 1.88 -18.95
N GLU A 124 -1.02 2.40 -18.30
CA GLU A 124 -0.75 2.09 -16.89
C GLU A 124 -1.82 2.70 -16.00
N LEU A 125 -2.22 3.95 -16.30
CA LEU A 125 -3.20 4.68 -15.52
C LEU A 125 -4.58 4.03 -15.53
N ASP A 126 -5.06 3.58 -16.70
CA ASP A 126 -6.35 2.88 -16.83
C ASP A 126 -6.43 1.68 -15.88
N VAL A 127 -5.39 0.83 -15.88
CA VAL A 127 -5.33 -0.36 -15.03
C VAL A 127 -5.21 0.02 -13.55
N ILE A 128 -4.43 1.05 -13.22
CA ILE A 128 -4.33 1.54 -11.84
C ILE A 128 -5.70 2.04 -11.35
N CYS A 129 -6.45 2.78 -12.17
CA CYS A 129 -7.79 3.24 -11.83
C CYS A 129 -8.78 2.10 -11.61
N GLU A 130 -8.78 1.08 -12.47
CA GLU A 130 -9.62 -0.11 -12.27
C GLU A 130 -9.26 -0.88 -10.99
N VAL A 131 -7.96 -0.97 -10.67
CA VAL A 131 -7.49 -1.55 -9.41
C VAL A 131 -7.99 -0.72 -8.22
N ILE A 132 -7.85 0.61 -8.26
CA ILE A 132 -8.36 1.51 -7.22
C ILE A 132 -9.85 1.29 -7.00
N GLN A 133 -10.67 1.31 -8.06
CA GLN A 133 -12.13 1.07 -7.97
C GLN A 133 -12.47 -0.27 -7.33
N SER A 134 -11.70 -1.30 -7.63
CA SER A 134 -11.89 -2.65 -7.07
C SER A 134 -11.51 -2.69 -5.58
N CYS A 135 -10.46 -1.96 -5.18
CA CYS A 135 -9.99 -1.90 -3.79
C CYS A 135 -10.94 -1.09 -2.90
N ILE A 136 -11.46 0.04 -3.38
CA ILE A 136 -12.34 0.95 -2.63
C ILE A 136 -13.81 0.50 -2.63
N GLN A 137 -14.11 -0.74 -3.05
CA GLN A 137 -15.48 -1.26 -3.05
C GLN A 137 -16.11 -1.16 -1.66
N PRO A 138 -17.34 -0.61 -1.55
CA PRO A 138 -18.03 -0.48 -0.27
C PRO A 138 -18.27 -1.81 0.43
N ASP A 139 -18.56 -2.87 -0.34
CA ASP A 139 -18.68 -4.24 0.18
C ASP A 139 -17.29 -4.89 0.28
N PRO A 140 -16.78 -5.19 1.50
CA PRO A 140 -15.50 -5.85 1.69
C PRO A 140 -15.38 -7.19 0.96
N LYS A 141 -16.49 -7.92 0.79
CA LYS A 141 -16.49 -9.24 0.15
C LYS A 141 -16.26 -9.20 -1.36
N LEU A 142 -16.48 -8.05 -1.98
CA LEU A 142 -16.26 -7.83 -3.41
C LEU A 142 -14.84 -7.31 -3.70
N ARG A 143 -14.07 -6.97 -2.66
CA ARG A 143 -12.69 -6.52 -2.83
C ARG A 143 -11.81 -7.69 -3.29
N PRO A 144 -10.89 -7.46 -4.24
CA PRO A 144 -9.95 -8.48 -4.68
C PRO A 144 -8.90 -8.78 -3.61
N THR A 145 -8.20 -9.91 -3.75
CA THR A 145 -7.09 -10.22 -2.84
C THR A 145 -5.84 -9.40 -3.19
N MET A 146 -4.92 -9.22 -2.22
CA MET A 146 -3.64 -8.56 -2.51
C MET A 146 -2.82 -9.28 -3.58
N ARG A 147 -2.98 -10.60 -3.71
CA ARG A 147 -2.38 -11.38 -4.80
C ARG A 147 -2.93 -10.97 -6.16
N ASP A 148 -4.25 -10.84 -6.29
CA ASP A 148 -4.89 -10.44 -7.55
C ASP A 148 -4.52 -9.01 -7.93
N ILE A 149 -4.56 -8.09 -6.95
CA ILE A 149 -4.14 -6.69 -7.11
C ILE A 149 -2.71 -6.62 -7.63
N THR A 150 -1.80 -7.35 -6.98
CA THR A 150 -0.38 -7.34 -7.35
C THR A 150 -0.13 -7.95 -8.73
N SER A 151 -0.91 -8.96 -9.12
CA SER A 151 -0.85 -9.53 -10.48
C SER A 151 -1.24 -8.48 -11.53
N ARG A 152 -2.41 -7.84 -11.37
CA ARG A 152 -2.91 -6.81 -12.30
C ARG A 152 -1.95 -5.63 -12.44
N LEU A 153 -1.41 -5.14 -11.31
CA LEU A 153 -0.45 -4.04 -11.35
C LEU A 153 0.86 -4.43 -12.05
N ARG A 154 1.30 -5.70 -11.95
CA ARG A 154 2.54 -6.17 -12.58
C ARG A 154 2.42 -6.29 -14.10
N GLU A 155 1.22 -6.50 -14.63
CA GLU A 155 0.98 -6.57 -16.08
C GLU A 155 1.30 -5.23 -16.76
N VAL A 156 1.12 -4.11 -16.06
CA VAL A 156 1.36 -2.76 -16.59
C VAL A 156 2.61 -2.08 -16.02
N ILE A 157 2.95 -2.34 -14.76
CA ILE A 157 4.13 -1.78 -14.09
C ILE A 157 5.22 -2.86 -14.03
N THR A 158 6.22 -2.74 -14.90
CA THR A 158 7.33 -3.69 -15.06
C THR A 158 8.40 -3.55 -13.96
N VAL A 159 7.99 -3.54 -12.70
CA VAL A 159 8.88 -3.58 -11.53
C VAL A 159 8.72 -4.95 -10.90
N THR A 160 9.79 -5.73 -10.81
CA THR A 160 9.76 -7.06 -10.17
C THR A 160 9.93 -6.93 -8.64
N PRO A 161 9.63 -7.98 -7.86
CA PRO A 161 9.91 -7.99 -6.42
C PRO A 161 11.37 -7.66 -6.10
N GLU A 162 12.32 -8.19 -6.86
CA GLU A 162 13.77 -7.98 -6.67
C GLU A 162 14.17 -6.52 -6.90
N GLN A 163 13.51 -5.84 -7.85
CA GLN A 163 13.71 -4.42 -8.13
C GLN A 163 13.04 -3.50 -7.10
N ALA A 164 12.07 -4.03 -6.34
CA ALA A 164 11.36 -3.27 -5.30
C ALA A 164 12.06 -3.34 -3.92
N VAL A 165 13.10 -4.16 -3.79
CA VAL A 165 13.94 -4.24 -2.58
C VAL A 165 15.00 -3.14 -2.63
N PRO A 166 15.32 -2.47 -1.49
CA PRO A 166 16.40 -1.51 -1.44
C PRO A 166 17.71 -2.11 -1.92
N ARG A 167 18.44 -1.37 -2.74
CA ARG A 167 19.78 -1.75 -3.21
C ARG A 167 20.70 -1.84 -2.00
N LEU A 168 21.29 -3.02 -1.81
CA LEU A 168 22.42 -3.19 -0.91
C LEU A 168 23.58 -2.39 -1.50
N SER A 169 23.89 -1.23 -0.90
CA SER A 169 25.07 -0.44 -1.24
C SER A 169 26.20 -0.80 -0.28
N PRO A 170 27.25 -1.51 -0.73
CA PRO A 170 28.44 -1.73 0.09
C PRO A 170 29.09 -0.43 0.57
N LEU A 171 28.92 0.65 -0.20
CA LEU A 171 29.38 2.00 0.18
C LEU A 171 28.69 2.49 1.46
N TRP A 172 27.41 2.15 1.68
CA TRP A 172 26.71 2.54 2.90
C TRP A 172 27.29 1.83 4.13
N TRP A 173 27.58 0.54 4.03
CA TRP A 173 28.27 -0.18 5.10
C TRP A 173 29.66 0.40 5.37
N ALA A 174 30.40 0.77 4.31
CA ALA A 174 31.70 1.42 4.45
C ALA A 174 31.59 2.80 5.13
N GLU A 175 30.61 3.64 4.76
CA GLU A 175 30.38 4.95 5.38
C GLU A 175 29.96 4.82 6.85
N LEU A 176 29.08 3.88 7.18
CA LEU A 176 28.69 3.59 8.57
C LEU A 176 29.89 3.12 9.41
N GLU A 177 30.74 2.27 8.84
CA GLU A 177 31.95 1.78 9.51
C GLU A 177 32.94 2.92 9.75
N ILE A 178 33.19 3.77 8.75
CA ILE A 178 34.03 4.98 8.88
C ILE A 178 33.50 5.91 9.99
N LEU A 179 32.19 6.22 9.98
CA LEU A 179 31.58 7.11 10.98
C LEU A 179 31.61 6.53 12.39
N SER A 180 31.54 5.20 12.54
CA SER A 180 31.63 4.53 13.84
C SER A 180 33.05 4.55 14.43
N VAL A 181 34.07 4.53 13.57
CA VAL A 181 35.48 4.62 13.97
C VAL A 181 35.84 6.07 14.35
N GLU A 182 35.28 7.07 13.68
CA GLU A 182 35.51 8.48 14.02
C GLU A 182 34.82 8.92 15.33
N ALA A 183 33.80 8.18 15.78
CA ALA A 183 33.05 8.46 17.00
C ALA A 183 33.68 7.86 18.29
N THR A 184 34.79 7.12 18.18
CA THR A 184 35.54 6.51 19.29
C THR A 184 36.90 7.18 19.49
#